data_AF-A0A7W4DSG7-F1
#
_entry.id   AF-A0A7W4DSG7-F1
#
_cell.length_a   1.000
_cell.length_b   1.000
_cell.length_c   1.000
_cell.angle_alpha   90.00
_cell.angle_beta   90.00
_cell.angle_gamma   90.00
#
_symmetry.space_group_name_H-M   'P 1'
#
loop_
_entity.id
_entity.type
_entity.pdbx_description
1 polymer ?
#
loop_
_entity_poly.entity_id
_entity_poly.type
_entity_poly.pdbx_seq_one_letter_code
_entity_poly.pdbx_strand_id
1 'polypeptide(L)'
;MSQRCFNYSDRTYQVKSEYTRTLKPDYPAADLIEANVFTVTNLKSKQEKRGAATMVYSVKYKDVSFHIWQTYANTRKQDYILRVGFTNYGCHNDDSHAEDYSRAESVAEHTLGTMTLIELMEMFYPDEGSPKIYARCKRLMRFHDLGETAAGDTPDNGTRDKAAINLAEYTCLNENISHLPDEVKEAILNDFDIFNGSPQELTGEELKVHELCKLADKTDAILRGLVYEQHHHCGHYSNAPEGTGSKRESEYEKVMNSDKLVDIFFAGFIKDYHQYSYFPIFLDIIRAAIIDVRRKWYDNWDEIVTKLGISDKEYDLHTFQKK
;
A
#
# COMPACT_ATOMS: atom_id res chain seq x y z
N MET A 1 -5.34 7.04 39.58
CA MET A 1 -5.40 6.34 38.28
C MET A 1 -3.96 6.13 37.81
N SER A 2 -3.48 4.90 37.64
CA SER A 2 -2.12 4.67 37.14
C SER A 2 -2.10 4.79 35.63
N GLN A 3 -1.32 5.73 35.09
CA GLN A 3 -0.94 5.70 33.67
C GLN A 3 -0.12 4.42 33.44
N ARG A 4 -0.48 3.67 32.41
CA ARG A 4 0.34 2.58 31.88
C ARG A 4 1.05 3.12 30.65
N CYS A 5 2.35 2.90 30.56
CA CYS A 5 3.13 3.26 29.38
C CYS A 5 3.52 1.99 28.63
N PHE A 6 3.34 1.99 27.32
CA PHE A 6 3.74 0.91 26.42
C PHE A 6 4.54 1.47 25.26
N ASN A 7 5.55 0.71 24.82
CA ASN A 7 6.36 1.00 23.66
C ASN A 7 6.06 -0.02 22.55
N TYR A 8 5.84 0.43 21.32
CA TYR A 8 5.60 -0.44 20.16
C TYR A 8 6.50 -0.04 18.98
N SER A 9 7.04 -1.05 18.28
CA SER A 9 8.14 -0.96 17.29
C SER A 9 9.37 -0.21 17.81
N ASP A 10 10.57 -0.74 17.56
CA ASP A 10 11.82 -0.07 17.91
C ASP A 10 12.80 -0.04 16.71
N ARG A 11 12.33 -0.39 15.50
CA ARG A 11 13.19 -0.47 14.30
C ARG A 11 13.35 0.89 13.63
N THR A 12 12.29 1.44 13.05
CA THR A 12 12.32 2.76 12.40
C THR A 12 11.56 3.80 13.21
N TYR A 13 10.42 3.42 13.77
CA TYR A 13 9.60 4.27 14.60
C TYR A 13 9.50 3.69 16.00
N GLN A 14 9.29 4.58 16.97
CA GLN A 14 8.94 4.20 18.34
C GLN A 14 7.61 4.83 18.69
N VAL A 15 6.66 4.02 19.15
CA VAL A 15 5.36 4.50 19.66
C VAL A 15 5.37 4.48 21.17
N LYS A 16 5.15 5.60 21.82
CA LYS A 16 4.92 5.69 23.28
C LYS A 16 3.46 6.00 23.54
N SER A 17 2.77 5.13 24.26
CA SER A 17 1.34 5.28 24.57
C SER A 17 1.12 5.59 26.05
N GLU A 18 0.19 6.51 26.33
CA GLU A 18 -0.27 6.85 27.67
C GLU A 18 -1.81 6.74 27.74
N TYR A 19 -2.29 5.99 28.72
CA TYR A 19 -3.72 5.74 28.90
C TYR A 19 -4.29 6.55 30.05
N THR A 20 -5.37 7.27 29.78
CA THR A 20 -6.13 8.03 30.78
C THR A 20 -7.58 7.55 30.79
N ARG A 21 -8.15 7.38 31.98
CA ARG A 21 -9.54 6.91 32.16
C ARG A 21 -10.38 8.03 32.74
N THR A 22 -11.57 8.24 32.21
CA THR A 22 -12.49 9.26 32.71
C THR A 22 -13.90 8.70 32.72
N LEU A 23 -14.58 8.82 33.87
CA LEU A 23 -16.02 8.57 33.96
C LEU A 23 -16.73 9.72 33.24
N LYS A 24 -17.55 9.42 32.23
CA LYS A 24 -18.36 10.43 31.53
C LYS A 24 -19.84 10.28 31.91
N PRO A 25 -20.32 10.98 32.95
CA PRO A 25 -21.72 10.91 33.35
C PRO A 25 -22.70 11.44 32.29
N ASP A 26 -22.25 12.26 31.34
CA ASP A 26 -23.11 12.90 30.32
C ASP A 26 -23.36 12.04 29.06
N TYR A 27 -22.77 10.84 28.97
CA TYR A 27 -23.05 9.86 27.92
C TYR A 27 -23.87 8.71 28.52
N PRO A 28 -25.21 8.73 28.47
CA PRO A 28 -26.07 7.79 29.21
C PRO A 28 -25.95 6.31 28.76
N ALA A 29 -25.17 6.04 27.70
CA ALA A 29 -24.89 4.70 27.21
C ALA A 29 -23.43 4.24 27.47
N ALA A 30 -22.54 5.11 27.96
CA ALA A 30 -21.15 4.80 28.25
C ALA A 30 -20.86 4.94 29.74
N ASP A 31 -20.29 3.89 30.33
CA ASP A 31 -19.92 3.90 31.75
C ASP A 31 -18.53 4.49 31.98
N LEU A 32 -17.63 4.27 31.02
CA LEU A 32 -16.24 4.71 31.11
C LEU A 32 -15.68 5.02 29.72
N ILE A 33 -14.85 6.05 29.64
CA ILE A 33 -14.04 6.35 28.47
C ILE A 33 -12.58 6.25 28.84
N GLU A 34 -11.79 5.56 28.03
CA GLU A 34 -10.33 5.54 28.11
C GLU A 34 -9.76 6.19 26.86
N ALA A 35 -8.95 7.22 27.03
CA ALA A 35 -8.19 7.83 25.95
C ALA A 35 -6.76 7.30 25.99
N ASN A 36 -6.33 6.71 24.88
CA ASN A 36 -4.94 6.39 24.60
C ASN A 36 -4.35 7.56 23.81
N VAL A 37 -3.49 8.36 24.44
CA VAL A 37 -2.71 9.39 23.75
C VAL A 37 -1.34 8.81 23.49
N PHE A 38 -0.88 8.85 22.24
CA PHE A 38 0.41 8.28 21.88
C PHE A 38 1.26 9.25 21.06
N THR A 39 2.57 9.06 21.13
CA THR A 39 3.56 9.77 20.31
C THR A 39 4.33 8.76 19.49
N VAL A 40 4.39 8.97 18.18
CA VAL A 40 5.23 8.23 17.25
C VAL A 40 6.47 9.07 16.95
N THR A 41 7.65 8.50 17.19
CA THR A 41 8.94 9.14 16.92
C THR A 41 9.65 8.40 15.80
N ASN A 42 10.01 9.08 14.72
CA ASN A 42 10.94 8.53 13.73
C ASN A 42 12.36 8.55 14.35
N LEU A 43 12.94 7.37 14.54
CA LEU A 43 14.22 7.24 15.25
C LEU A 43 15.41 7.83 14.48
N LYS A 44 15.33 7.87 13.15
CA LYS A 44 16.36 8.44 12.26
C LYS A 44 16.28 9.97 12.23
N SER A 45 15.10 10.54 11.95
CA SER A 45 14.92 12.00 11.81
C SER A 45 14.66 12.74 13.14
N LYS A 46 14.34 12.01 14.21
CA LYS A 46 13.88 12.55 15.51
C LYS A 46 12.59 13.37 15.44
N GLN A 47 11.88 13.32 14.31
CA GLN A 47 10.56 13.93 14.19
C GLN A 47 9.53 13.13 14.98
N GLU A 48 8.57 13.84 15.55
CA GLU A 48 7.51 13.26 16.37
C GLU A 48 6.13 13.68 15.86
N LYS A 49 5.17 12.77 15.96
CA LYS A 49 3.77 13.05 15.69
C LYS A 49 2.90 12.41 16.76
N ARG A 50 1.92 13.17 17.24
CA ARG A 50 0.96 12.69 18.25
C ARG A 50 -0.30 12.18 17.58
N GLY A 51 -0.86 11.13 18.15
CA GLY A 51 -2.17 10.61 17.81
C GLY A 51 -2.94 10.25 19.08
N ALA A 52 -4.23 9.97 18.91
CA ALA A 52 -5.07 9.55 20.03
C ALA A 52 -6.15 8.58 19.57
N ALA A 53 -6.42 7.57 20.38
CA ALA A 53 -7.53 6.65 20.18
C ALA A 53 -8.38 6.59 21.45
N THR A 54 -9.69 6.36 21.29
CA THR A 54 -10.64 6.38 22.40
C THR A 54 -11.38 5.05 22.52
N MET A 55 -11.34 4.44 23.70
CA MET A 55 -12.15 3.28 24.06
C MET A 55 -13.38 3.71 24.85
N VAL A 56 -14.53 3.12 24.53
CA VAL A 56 -15.79 3.36 25.25
C VAL A 56 -16.29 2.04 25.83
N TYR A 57 -16.47 2.02 27.15
CA TYR A 57 -16.92 0.85 27.89
C TYR A 57 -18.38 1.03 28.31
N SER A 58 -19.16 -0.04 28.26
CA SER A 58 -20.56 -0.06 28.66
C SER A 58 -20.96 -1.44 29.16
N VAL A 59 -21.74 -1.53 30.24
CA VAL A 59 -22.35 -2.77 30.73
C VAL A 59 -23.34 -3.36 29.73
N LYS A 60 -23.75 -2.59 28.71
CA LYS A 60 -24.69 -3.02 27.67
C LYS A 60 -24.05 -3.92 26.60
N TYR A 61 -22.72 -4.00 26.54
CA TYR A 61 -22.02 -4.85 25.58
C TYR A 61 -20.70 -5.37 26.17
N LYS A 62 -20.08 -6.33 25.50
CA LYS A 62 -18.73 -6.78 25.87
C LYS A 62 -17.71 -5.84 25.24
N ASP A 63 -16.63 -5.53 25.95
CA ASP A 63 -15.52 -4.70 25.44
C ASP A 63 -15.03 -5.23 24.08
N VAL A 64 -14.86 -6.55 23.96
CA VAL A 64 -14.43 -7.21 22.71
C VAL A 64 -15.34 -6.89 21.52
N SER A 65 -16.65 -6.70 21.73
CA SER A 65 -17.58 -6.31 20.68
C SER A 65 -17.32 -4.89 20.18
N PHE A 66 -16.97 -3.97 21.10
CA PHE A 66 -16.59 -2.62 20.73
C PHE A 66 -15.23 -2.59 20.01
N HIS A 67 -14.26 -3.39 20.47
CA HIS A 67 -12.98 -3.58 19.77
C HIS A 67 -13.20 -4.06 18.32
N ILE A 68 -14.02 -5.09 18.12
CA ILE A 68 -14.37 -5.59 16.77
C ILE A 68 -15.01 -4.48 15.93
N TRP A 69 -15.99 -3.77 16.48
CA TRP A 69 -16.67 -2.67 15.78
C TRP A 69 -15.69 -1.57 15.36
N GLN A 70 -14.85 -1.08 16.27
CA GLN A 70 -13.91 -0.01 15.97
C GLN A 70 -12.85 -0.44 14.95
N THR A 71 -12.30 -1.64 15.08
CA THR A 71 -11.39 -2.19 14.08
C THR A 71 -12.07 -2.28 12.71
N TYR A 72 -13.29 -2.80 12.65
CA TYR A 72 -14.06 -2.88 11.42
C TYR A 72 -14.32 -1.50 10.81
N ALA A 73 -14.84 -0.56 11.60
CA ALA A 73 -15.14 0.79 11.16
C ALA A 73 -13.89 1.53 10.67
N ASN A 74 -12.76 1.36 11.36
CA ASN A 74 -11.47 1.94 10.94
C ASN A 74 -11.01 1.38 9.59
N THR A 75 -11.11 0.08 9.35
CA THR A 75 -10.81 -0.49 8.02
C THR A 75 -11.73 0.08 6.94
N ARG A 76 -13.04 0.24 7.22
CA ARG A 76 -13.99 0.81 6.25
C ARG A 76 -13.75 2.29 5.93
N LYS A 77 -12.93 3.02 6.70
CA LYS A 77 -12.52 4.38 6.33
C LYS A 77 -11.80 4.43 4.98
N GLN A 78 -11.12 3.35 4.57
CA GLN A 78 -10.45 3.24 3.27
C GLN A 78 -11.43 3.30 2.09
N ASP A 79 -12.73 3.00 2.28
CA ASP A 79 -13.73 3.12 1.21
C ASP A 79 -13.90 4.57 0.74
N TYR A 80 -13.60 5.54 1.61
CA TYR A 80 -13.79 6.96 1.36
C TYR A 80 -12.54 7.66 0.81
N ILE A 81 -11.43 6.93 0.67
CA ILE A 81 -10.20 7.45 0.08
C ILE A 81 -10.08 6.87 -1.32
N LEU A 82 -10.07 7.75 -2.32
CA LEU A 82 -9.95 7.37 -3.73
C LEU A 82 -8.48 7.37 -4.16
N ARG A 83 -8.13 6.40 -5.02
CA ARG A 83 -6.81 6.28 -5.62
C ARG A 83 -6.58 7.37 -6.67
N VAL A 84 -5.87 8.42 -6.28
CA VAL A 84 -5.71 9.64 -7.08
C VAL A 84 -4.90 9.40 -8.35
N GLY A 85 -4.06 8.37 -8.38
CA GLY A 85 -3.29 7.98 -9.56
C GLY A 85 -4.15 7.58 -10.76
N PHE A 86 -5.38 7.11 -10.56
CA PHE A 86 -6.28 6.83 -11.69
C PHE A 86 -7.10 8.05 -12.08
N THR A 87 -7.49 8.87 -11.09
CA THR A 87 -8.21 10.14 -11.29
C THR A 87 -7.40 11.14 -12.09
N ASN A 88 -6.16 11.38 -11.68
CA ASN A 88 -5.28 12.37 -12.30
C ASN A 88 -5.01 12.06 -13.77
N TYR A 89 -5.10 10.79 -14.17
CA TYR A 89 -4.78 10.34 -15.52
C TYR A 89 -6.04 10.14 -16.38
N GLY A 90 -7.23 10.41 -15.86
CA GLY A 90 -8.49 10.32 -16.61
C GLY A 90 -8.94 8.88 -16.89
N CYS A 91 -8.66 7.93 -15.99
CA CYS A 91 -9.08 6.53 -16.15
C CYS A 91 -10.56 6.30 -15.84
N HIS A 92 -11.36 7.34 -15.60
CA HIS A 92 -12.77 7.16 -15.32
C HIS A 92 -13.62 8.39 -15.66
N ASN A 93 -14.92 8.15 -15.86
CA ASN A 93 -15.96 9.16 -16.01
C ASN A 93 -16.98 9.03 -14.88
N ASP A 94 -16.97 9.97 -13.95
CA ASP A 94 -17.81 9.94 -12.74
C ASP A 94 -19.28 10.33 -12.99
N ASP A 95 -19.63 10.71 -14.22
CA ASP A 95 -21.03 10.91 -14.62
C ASP A 95 -21.77 9.57 -14.72
N SER A 96 -22.55 9.26 -13.68
CA SER A 96 -23.37 8.03 -13.60
C SER A 96 -24.40 7.86 -14.72
N HIS A 97 -24.61 8.87 -15.56
CA HIS A 97 -25.49 8.82 -16.72
C HIS A 97 -24.75 8.67 -18.05
N ALA A 98 -23.43 8.72 -18.07
CA ALA A 98 -22.64 8.52 -19.27
C ALA A 98 -22.57 7.02 -19.65
N GLU A 99 -22.51 6.73 -20.95
CA GLU A 99 -22.37 5.35 -21.44
C GLU A 99 -21.03 4.72 -21.04
N ASP A 100 -20.01 5.54 -20.81
CA ASP A 100 -18.67 5.19 -20.35
C ASP A 100 -18.48 5.48 -18.85
N TYR A 101 -19.56 5.47 -18.06
CA TYR A 101 -19.49 5.63 -16.62
C TYR A 101 -18.51 4.62 -15.99
N SER A 102 -17.58 5.15 -15.20
CA SER A 102 -16.70 4.38 -14.36
C SER A 102 -16.33 5.22 -13.13
N ARG A 103 -15.95 4.55 -12.04
CA ARG A 103 -15.57 5.24 -10.81
C ARG A 103 -14.12 4.99 -10.47
N ALA A 104 -13.53 5.95 -9.79
CA ALA A 104 -12.24 5.77 -9.14
C ALA A 104 -12.28 4.54 -8.21
N GLU A 105 -11.15 3.85 -8.19
CA GLU A 105 -10.87 2.81 -7.21
C GLU A 105 -10.68 3.46 -5.83
N SER A 106 -11.21 2.82 -4.79
CA SER A 106 -10.92 3.18 -3.40
C SER A 106 -9.68 2.44 -2.89
N VAL A 107 -9.02 3.00 -1.87
CA VAL A 107 -7.90 2.34 -1.18
C VAL A 107 -8.30 0.96 -0.63
N ALA A 108 -9.57 0.79 -0.23
CA ALA A 108 -10.10 -0.50 0.21
C ALA A 108 -10.08 -1.56 -0.92
N GLU A 109 -10.40 -1.17 -2.15
CA GLU A 109 -10.38 -2.06 -3.30
C GLU A 109 -8.96 -2.41 -3.74
N HIS A 110 -8.05 -1.44 -3.71
CA HIS A 110 -6.63 -1.70 -3.93
C HIS A 110 -6.07 -2.69 -2.88
N THR A 111 -6.40 -2.48 -1.61
CA THR A 111 -6.05 -3.41 -0.52
C THR A 111 -6.61 -4.82 -0.78
N LEU A 112 -7.84 -4.93 -1.29
CA LEU A 112 -8.42 -6.21 -1.66
C LEU A 112 -7.69 -6.86 -2.86
N GLY A 113 -7.35 -6.08 -3.89
CA GLY A 113 -6.63 -6.53 -5.07
C GLY A 113 -5.24 -7.08 -4.72
N THR A 114 -4.48 -6.35 -3.91
CA THR A 114 -3.17 -6.81 -3.43
C THR A 114 -3.25 -8.08 -2.59
N MET A 115 -4.24 -8.19 -1.69
CA MET A 115 -4.49 -9.42 -0.95
C MET A 115 -4.85 -10.58 -1.86
N THR A 116 -5.67 -10.33 -2.90
CA THR A 116 -6.05 -11.32 -3.90
C THR A 116 -4.83 -11.82 -4.66
N LEU A 117 -3.91 -10.93 -5.06
CA LEU A 117 -2.66 -11.32 -5.71
C LEU A 117 -1.79 -12.22 -4.80
N ILE A 118 -1.65 -11.88 -3.52
CA ILE A 118 -0.90 -12.73 -2.58
C ILE A 118 -1.56 -14.11 -2.43
N GLU A 119 -2.89 -14.17 -2.41
CA GLU A 119 -3.62 -15.44 -2.34
C GLU A 119 -3.45 -16.27 -3.63
N LEU A 120 -3.48 -15.64 -4.80
CA LEU A 120 -3.22 -16.31 -6.08
C LEU A 120 -1.77 -16.81 -6.16
N MET A 121 -0.80 -16.05 -5.63
CA MET A 121 0.59 -16.49 -5.51
C MET A 121 0.70 -17.74 -4.63
N GLU A 122 -0.02 -17.80 -3.50
CA GLU A 122 -0.07 -18.99 -2.65
C GLU A 122 -0.66 -20.21 -3.40
N MET A 123 -1.68 -20.00 -4.24
CA MET A 123 -2.33 -21.08 -4.98
C MET A 123 -1.52 -21.59 -6.17
N PHE A 124 -0.91 -20.69 -6.96
CA PHE A 124 -0.25 -21.03 -8.22
C PHE A 124 1.28 -21.17 -8.10
N TYR A 125 1.88 -20.58 -7.07
CA TYR A 125 3.32 -20.64 -6.80
C TYR A 125 3.61 -21.07 -5.34
N PRO A 126 3.04 -22.19 -4.84
CA PRO A 126 3.12 -22.57 -3.42
C PRO A 126 4.55 -22.86 -2.93
N ASP A 127 5.48 -23.17 -3.83
CA ASP A 127 6.87 -23.48 -3.49
C ASP A 127 7.74 -22.21 -3.29
N GLU A 128 7.24 -21.04 -3.71
CA GLU A 128 7.97 -19.77 -3.66
C GLU A 128 7.87 -19.11 -2.27
N GLY A 129 6.90 -19.49 -1.44
CA GLY A 129 6.69 -18.97 -0.10
C GLY A 129 6.09 -20.02 0.84
N SER A 130 6.38 -19.93 2.14
CA SER A 130 5.68 -20.79 3.10
C SER A 130 4.26 -20.27 3.36
N PRO A 131 3.29 -21.11 3.75
CA PRO A 131 1.95 -20.66 4.14
C PRO A 131 1.98 -19.58 5.23
N LYS A 132 2.98 -19.62 6.13
CA LYS A 132 3.19 -18.60 7.16
C LYS A 132 3.60 -17.24 6.56
N ILE A 133 4.44 -17.24 5.52
CA ILE A 133 4.83 -16.01 4.81
C ILE A 133 3.63 -15.43 4.07
N TYR A 134 2.87 -16.25 3.32
CA TYR A 134 1.66 -15.77 2.64
C TYR A 134 0.61 -15.20 3.62
N ALA A 135 0.37 -15.87 4.74
CA ALA A 135 -0.52 -15.37 5.79
C ALA A 135 -0.04 -14.03 6.39
N ARG A 136 1.28 -13.89 6.59
CA ARG A 136 1.89 -12.63 7.06
C ARG A 136 1.74 -11.51 6.03
N CYS A 137 2.01 -11.77 4.74
CA CYS A 137 1.81 -10.83 3.65
C CYS A 137 0.34 -10.40 3.55
N LYS A 138 -0.62 -11.33 3.57
CA LYS A 138 -2.06 -10.99 3.54
C LYS A 138 -2.48 -10.11 4.71
N ARG A 139 -1.94 -10.36 5.90
CA ARG A 139 -2.20 -9.50 7.07
C ARG A 139 -1.61 -8.11 6.87
N LEU A 140 -0.37 -7.99 6.40
CA LEU A 140 0.26 -6.70 6.10
C LEU A 140 -0.53 -5.93 5.04
N MET A 141 -0.83 -6.56 3.89
CA MET A 141 -1.55 -5.89 2.79
C MET A 141 -2.92 -5.36 3.24
N ARG A 142 -3.63 -6.04 4.14
CA ARG A 142 -4.88 -5.52 4.73
C ARG A 142 -4.74 -4.13 5.37
N PHE A 143 -3.57 -3.81 5.91
CA PHE A 143 -3.35 -2.60 6.71
C PHE A 143 -2.33 -1.64 6.09
N HIS A 144 -1.65 -2.02 5.00
CA HIS A 144 -0.53 -1.25 4.48
C HIS A 144 -0.91 0.19 4.09
N ASP A 145 -2.08 0.41 3.48
CA ASP A 145 -2.55 1.76 3.14
C ASP A 145 -3.56 2.32 4.16
N LEU A 146 -3.75 1.68 5.32
CA LEU A 146 -4.71 2.17 6.31
C LEU A 146 -4.28 3.52 6.92
N GLY A 147 -2.99 3.85 6.84
CA GLY A 147 -2.43 5.15 7.21
C GLY A 147 -2.87 6.31 6.30
N GLU A 148 -3.33 6.02 5.08
CA GLU A 148 -3.77 7.04 4.11
C GLU A 148 -5.09 7.70 4.51
N THR A 149 -5.85 7.10 5.42
CA THR A 149 -7.17 7.63 5.84
C THR A 149 -7.11 8.99 6.54
N ALA A 150 -5.95 9.43 7.00
CA ALA A 150 -5.72 10.79 7.49
C ALA A 150 -4.76 11.62 6.61
N ALA A 151 -3.93 10.98 5.80
CA ALA A 151 -2.92 11.64 4.96
C ALA A 151 -3.42 11.92 3.52
N GLY A 152 -4.48 11.23 3.08
CA GLY A 152 -4.87 11.11 1.68
C GLY A 152 -3.97 10.14 0.92
N ASP A 153 -4.46 9.59 -0.19
CA ASP A 153 -3.61 8.88 -1.15
C ASP A 153 -2.66 9.90 -1.80
N THR A 154 -1.36 9.69 -1.60
CA THR A 154 -0.32 10.57 -2.16
C THR A 154 0.37 9.85 -3.32
N PRO A 155 0.33 10.38 -4.55
CA PRO A 155 0.91 9.70 -5.71
C PRO A 155 2.39 9.33 -5.50
N ASP A 156 2.76 8.11 -5.86
CA ASP A 156 4.14 7.62 -5.77
C ASP A 156 4.99 8.06 -6.98
N ASN A 157 4.93 9.35 -7.31
CA ASN A 157 5.62 9.94 -8.46
C ASN A 157 7.03 10.48 -8.12
N GLY A 158 7.51 10.26 -6.90
CA GLY A 158 8.85 10.66 -6.46
C GLY A 158 9.00 12.13 -6.02
N THR A 159 7.93 12.91 -5.98
CA THR A 159 7.95 14.31 -5.49
C THR A 159 7.68 14.44 -3.99
N ARG A 160 7.32 13.33 -3.34
CA ARG A 160 6.82 13.28 -1.96
C ARG A 160 7.95 13.35 -0.90
N ASP A 161 7.73 14.11 0.18
CA ASP A 161 8.59 14.02 1.38
C ASP A 161 8.32 12.69 2.11
N LYS A 162 9.09 11.67 1.73
CA LYS A 162 8.95 10.31 2.26
C LYS A 162 9.05 10.26 3.78
N ALA A 163 9.88 11.09 4.41
CA ALA A 163 10.04 11.02 5.87
C ALA A 163 8.79 11.55 6.59
N ALA A 164 8.28 12.70 6.15
CA ALA A 164 7.10 13.32 6.74
C ALA A 164 5.82 12.50 6.48
N ILE A 165 5.65 11.98 5.26
CA ILE A 165 4.49 11.18 4.87
C ILE A 165 4.48 9.84 5.59
N ASN A 166 5.60 9.10 5.57
CA ASN A 166 5.65 7.81 6.25
C ASN A 166 5.41 7.96 7.76
N LEU A 167 5.90 9.04 8.40
CA LEU A 167 5.59 9.32 9.81
C LEU A 167 4.09 9.61 10.03
N ALA A 168 3.45 10.33 9.11
CA ALA A 168 2.02 10.61 9.15
C ALA A 168 1.19 9.33 9.00
N GLU A 169 1.49 8.52 7.98
CA GLU A 169 0.83 7.24 7.71
C GLU A 169 1.01 6.27 8.86
N TYR A 170 2.22 6.14 9.40
CA TYR A 170 2.50 5.28 10.56
C TYR A 170 1.68 5.70 11.79
N THR A 171 1.60 7.00 12.06
CA THR A 171 0.81 7.53 13.18
C THR A 171 -0.68 7.22 13.01
N CYS A 172 -1.20 7.40 11.79
CA CYS A 172 -2.59 7.11 11.46
C CYS A 172 -2.88 5.59 11.52
N LEU A 173 -1.97 4.76 11.01
CA LEU A 173 -2.05 3.31 11.13
C LEU A 173 -2.14 2.90 12.60
N ASN A 174 -1.24 3.40 13.46
CA ASN A 174 -1.26 3.10 14.90
C ASN A 174 -2.59 3.51 15.56
N GLU A 175 -3.16 4.65 15.16
CA GLU A 175 -4.50 5.07 15.60
C GLU A 175 -5.57 4.06 15.20
N ASN A 176 -5.60 3.70 13.92
CA ASN A 176 -6.64 2.86 13.34
C ASN A 176 -6.59 1.41 13.85
N ILE A 177 -5.40 0.89 14.18
CA ILE A 177 -5.23 -0.45 14.74
C ILE A 177 -5.26 -0.49 16.26
N SER A 178 -5.39 0.65 16.96
CA SER A 178 -5.31 0.75 18.42
C SER A 178 -6.26 -0.20 19.19
N HIS A 179 -7.36 -0.59 18.55
CA HIS A 179 -8.37 -1.51 19.07
C HIS A 179 -8.06 -3.00 18.84
N LEU A 180 -6.99 -3.34 18.13
CA LEU A 180 -6.52 -4.72 18.00
C LEU A 180 -5.77 -5.18 19.27
N PRO A 181 -5.64 -6.50 19.49
CA PRO A 181 -4.76 -7.04 20.54
C PRO A 181 -3.32 -6.53 20.39
N ASP A 182 -2.63 -6.29 21.51
CA ASP A 182 -1.28 -5.70 21.53
C ASP A 182 -0.27 -6.43 20.65
N GLU A 183 -0.21 -7.77 20.73
CA GLU A 183 0.67 -8.60 19.90
C GLU A 183 0.39 -8.45 18.40
N VAL A 184 -0.88 -8.26 18.02
CA VAL A 184 -1.28 -8.08 16.62
C VAL A 184 -0.90 -6.69 16.14
N LYS A 185 -1.08 -5.65 16.98
CA LYS A 185 -0.66 -4.28 16.67
C LYS A 185 0.84 -4.23 16.44
N GLU A 186 1.63 -4.78 17.36
CA GLU A 186 3.09 -4.82 17.25
C GLU A 186 3.53 -5.53 15.97
N ALA A 187 2.94 -6.69 15.65
CA ALA A 187 3.24 -7.40 14.42
C ALA A 187 2.94 -6.58 13.16
N ILE A 188 1.79 -5.89 13.10
CA ILE A 188 1.42 -5.05 11.94
C ILE A 188 2.37 -3.86 11.80
N LEU A 189 2.70 -3.20 12.91
CA LEU A 189 3.62 -2.05 12.90
C LEU A 189 5.03 -2.45 12.47
N ASN A 190 5.53 -3.59 12.97
CA ASN A 190 6.81 -4.13 12.53
C ASN A 190 6.80 -4.53 11.04
N ASP A 191 5.71 -5.14 10.57
CA ASP A 191 5.53 -5.50 9.16
C ASP A 191 5.45 -4.25 8.26
N PHE A 192 4.83 -3.17 8.74
CA PHE A 192 4.79 -1.88 8.04
C PHE A 192 6.17 -1.20 7.96
N ASP A 193 7.00 -1.33 9.01
CA ASP A 193 8.41 -0.91 8.98
C ASP A 193 9.23 -1.70 7.97
N ILE A 194 9.00 -3.01 7.87
CA ILE A 194 9.63 -3.87 6.87
C ILE A 194 9.19 -3.45 5.47
N PHE A 195 7.90 -3.19 5.26
CA PHE A 195 7.37 -2.75 3.97
C PHE A 195 8.00 -1.43 3.51
N ASN A 196 8.12 -0.43 4.40
CA ASN A 196 8.64 0.89 4.05
C ASN A 196 10.17 1.03 4.21
N GLY A 197 10.84 0.01 4.72
CA GLY A 197 12.29 -0.05 4.89
C GLY A 197 13.07 -0.24 3.59
N SER A 198 14.38 -0.12 3.67
CA SER A 198 15.29 -0.42 2.55
C SER A 198 15.50 -1.95 2.45
N PRO A 199 15.37 -2.56 1.26
CA PRO A 199 15.59 -4.00 1.09
C PRO A 199 17.02 -4.43 1.42
N GLN A 200 18.00 -3.52 1.29
CA GLN A 200 19.40 -3.79 1.66
C GLN A 200 19.61 -3.95 3.17
N GLU A 201 18.68 -3.46 3.99
CA GLU A 201 18.68 -3.61 5.46
C GLU A 201 17.88 -4.85 5.92
N LEU A 202 17.36 -5.66 4.99
CA LEU A 202 16.49 -6.81 5.26
C LEU A 202 17.15 -8.12 4.84
N THR A 203 16.87 -9.20 5.58
CA THR A 203 17.36 -10.55 5.25
C THR A 203 16.30 -11.60 5.60
N GLY A 204 16.45 -12.81 5.07
CA GLY A 204 15.61 -13.95 5.43
C GLY A 204 14.11 -13.72 5.19
N GLU A 205 13.28 -14.03 6.20
CA GLU A 205 11.82 -13.89 6.10
C GLU A 205 11.36 -12.43 5.93
N GLU A 206 12.05 -11.45 6.51
CA GLU A 206 11.66 -10.05 6.39
C GLU A 206 11.82 -9.55 4.95
N LEU A 207 12.93 -9.92 4.30
CA LEU A 207 13.17 -9.57 2.90
C LEU A 207 12.09 -10.21 2.00
N LYS A 208 11.71 -11.47 2.24
CA LYS A 208 10.65 -12.13 1.48
C LYS A 208 9.30 -11.41 1.62
N VAL A 209 8.93 -11.03 2.84
CA VAL A 209 7.68 -10.28 3.10
C VAL A 209 7.73 -8.93 2.39
N HIS A 210 8.85 -8.21 2.49
CA HIS A 210 9.05 -6.93 1.81
C HIS A 210 8.87 -7.06 0.30
N GLU A 211 9.59 -7.98 -0.34
CA GLU A 211 9.55 -8.14 -1.79
C GLU A 211 8.17 -8.57 -2.29
N LEU A 212 7.55 -9.58 -1.66
CA LEU A 212 6.21 -10.05 -2.04
C LEU A 212 5.17 -8.94 -1.92
N CYS A 213 5.18 -8.20 -0.81
CA CYS A 213 4.19 -7.16 -0.58
C CYS A 213 4.40 -5.95 -1.51
N LYS A 214 5.66 -5.51 -1.73
CA LYS A 214 5.95 -4.42 -2.66
C LYS A 214 5.62 -4.77 -4.10
N LEU A 215 5.96 -5.97 -4.54
CA LEU A 215 5.61 -6.41 -5.89
C LEU A 215 4.10 -6.56 -6.06
N ALA A 216 3.38 -7.08 -5.05
CA ALA A 216 1.92 -7.15 -5.09
C ALA A 216 1.25 -5.77 -5.16
N ASP A 217 1.66 -4.82 -4.31
CA ASP A 217 1.21 -3.41 -4.33
C ASP A 217 1.36 -2.80 -5.75
N LYS A 218 2.56 -2.87 -6.31
CA LYS A 218 2.85 -2.24 -7.61
C LYS A 218 2.24 -2.98 -8.80
N THR A 219 2.15 -4.30 -8.71
CA THR A 219 1.51 -5.12 -9.75
C THR A 219 0.02 -4.87 -9.78
N ASP A 220 -0.65 -4.76 -8.63
CA ASP A 220 -2.08 -4.47 -8.55
C ASP A 220 -2.42 -3.15 -9.28
N ALA A 221 -1.65 -2.09 -9.06
CA ALA A 221 -1.85 -0.81 -9.76
C ALA A 221 -1.78 -0.95 -11.30
N ILE A 222 -0.86 -1.77 -11.81
CA ILE A 222 -0.72 -2.03 -13.25
C ILE A 222 -1.90 -2.87 -13.77
N LEU A 223 -2.25 -3.95 -13.07
CA LEU A 223 -3.35 -4.84 -13.44
C LEU A 223 -4.69 -4.11 -13.40
N ARG A 224 -4.90 -3.23 -12.41
CA ARG A 224 -6.09 -2.37 -12.34
C ARG A 224 -6.17 -1.42 -13.52
N GLY A 225 -5.04 -0.82 -13.92
CA GLY A 225 -4.96 -0.01 -15.14
C GLY A 225 -5.36 -0.80 -16.39
N LEU A 226 -4.93 -2.06 -16.50
CA LEU A 226 -5.31 -2.94 -17.60
C LEU A 226 -6.80 -3.33 -17.59
N VAL A 227 -7.40 -3.50 -16.41
CA VAL A 227 -8.87 -3.68 -16.28
C VAL A 227 -9.60 -2.44 -16.80
N TYR A 228 -9.12 -1.22 -16.49
CA TYR A 228 -9.69 -0.01 -17.07
C TYR A 228 -9.55 0.01 -18.61
N GLU A 229 -8.40 -0.40 -19.16
CA GLU A 229 -8.22 -0.50 -20.62
C GLU A 229 -9.20 -1.49 -21.28
N GLN A 230 -9.51 -2.62 -20.63
CA GLN A 230 -10.52 -3.59 -21.12
C GLN A 230 -11.92 -2.96 -21.27
N HIS A 231 -12.22 -1.94 -20.46
CA HIS A 231 -13.46 -1.18 -20.48
C HIS A 231 -13.33 0.15 -21.23
N HIS A 232 -12.27 0.32 -22.04
CA HIS A 232 -12.01 1.53 -22.83
C HIS A 232 -11.74 2.81 -22.02
N HIS A 233 -11.39 2.68 -20.73
CA HIS A 233 -11.00 3.81 -19.87
C HIS A 233 -9.47 3.92 -19.75
N CYS A 234 -8.79 4.21 -20.86
CA CYS A 234 -7.34 4.35 -20.86
C CYS A 234 -6.92 5.62 -20.10
N GLY A 235 -6.04 5.49 -19.12
CA GLY A 235 -5.37 6.62 -18.48
C GLY A 235 -4.22 7.18 -19.31
N HIS A 236 -4.05 8.50 -19.28
CA HIS A 236 -3.07 9.25 -20.07
C HIS A 236 -2.29 10.24 -19.21
N TYR A 237 -0.97 10.26 -19.32
CA TYR A 237 -0.12 11.19 -18.58
C TYR A 237 -0.34 12.65 -19.01
N SER A 238 -0.76 12.88 -20.25
CA SER A 238 -1.21 14.20 -20.70
C SER A 238 -2.38 14.78 -19.90
N ASN A 239 -3.15 13.94 -19.20
CA ASN A 239 -4.27 14.38 -18.36
C ASN A 239 -3.82 14.77 -16.94
N ALA A 240 -2.59 14.46 -16.54
CA ALA A 240 -2.08 14.77 -15.21
C ALA A 240 -2.23 16.28 -14.92
N PRO A 241 -2.89 16.68 -13.81
CA PRO A 241 -3.07 18.08 -13.48
C PRO A 241 -1.75 18.85 -13.45
N GLU A 242 -1.77 20.11 -13.88
CA GLU A 242 -0.58 20.96 -13.91
C GLU A 242 0.11 20.98 -12.53
N GLY A 243 1.42 20.74 -12.51
CA GLY A 243 2.21 20.68 -11.27
C GLY A 243 2.16 19.34 -10.52
N THR A 244 1.38 18.36 -10.98
CA THR A 244 1.34 17.00 -10.38
C THR A 244 2.20 15.97 -11.10
N GLY A 245 2.53 16.18 -12.38
CA GLY A 245 3.44 15.30 -13.12
C GLY A 245 4.87 15.39 -12.61
N SER A 246 5.54 14.23 -12.47
CA SER A 246 6.93 14.17 -12.05
C SER A 246 7.91 14.10 -13.23
N LYS A 247 9.15 14.57 -13.01
CA LYS A 247 10.25 14.37 -13.97
C LYS A 247 10.44 12.89 -14.31
N ARG A 248 10.23 12.03 -13.33
CA ARG A 248 10.36 10.58 -13.43
C ARG A 248 9.33 9.98 -14.38
N GLU A 249 8.06 10.34 -14.23
CA GLU A 249 6.99 9.85 -15.12
C GLU A 249 7.20 10.35 -16.56
N SER A 250 7.61 11.61 -16.75
CA SER A 250 7.96 12.13 -18.09
C SER A 250 9.17 11.42 -18.71
N GLU A 251 10.12 10.94 -17.92
CA GLU A 251 11.21 10.10 -18.42
C GLU A 251 10.68 8.75 -18.90
N TYR A 252 9.79 8.12 -18.13
CA TYR A 252 9.20 6.83 -18.51
C TYR A 252 8.28 6.91 -19.72
N GLU A 253 7.49 7.99 -19.85
CA GLU A 253 6.72 8.29 -21.06
C GLU A 253 7.60 8.24 -22.32
N LYS A 254 8.79 8.86 -22.26
CA LYS A 254 9.77 8.87 -23.35
C LYS A 254 10.44 7.52 -23.58
N VAL A 255 10.75 6.79 -22.51
CA VAL A 255 11.36 5.45 -22.59
C VAL A 255 10.41 4.48 -23.26
N MET A 256 9.15 4.48 -22.82
CA MET A 256 8.09 3.62 -23.35
C MET A 256 7.58 4.10 -24.72
N ASN A 257 7.87 5.35 -25.09
CA ASN A 257 7.29 6.03 -26.26
C ASN A 257 5.75 5.94 -26.25
N SER A 258 5.17 6.18 -25.06
CA SER A 258 3.75 6.01 -24.79
C SER A 258 3.33 6.90 -23.63
N ASP A 259 2.19 7.56 -23.81
CA ASP A 259 1.55 8.40 -22.79
C ASP A 259 0.57 7.60 -21.90
N LYS A 260 0.42 6.29 -22.12
CA LYS A 260 -0.51 5.47 -21.33
C LYS A 260 -0.01 5.28 -19.90
N LEU A 261 -0.93 5.40 -18.94
CA LEU A 261 -0.67 5.20 -17.52
C LEU A 261 0.01 3.85 -17.21
N VAL A 262 -0.55 2.76 -17.75
CA VAL A 262 -0.05 1.39 -17.55
C VAL A 262 1.42 1.27 -17.98
N ASP A 263 1.81 1.93 -19.06
CA ASP A 263 3.16 1.82 -19.61
C ASP A 263 4.17 2.55 -18.71
N ILE A 264 3.78 3.72 -18.20
CA ILE A 264 4.57 4.52 -17.27
C ILE A 264 4.73 3.80 -15.93
N PHE A 265 3.66 3.22 -15.39
CA PHE A 265 3.71 2.42 -14.16
C PHE A 265 4.56 1.16 -14.34
N PHE A 266 4.43 0.49 -15.49
CA PHE A 266 5.24 -0.69 -15.79
C PHE A 266 6.73 -0.38 -15.92
N ALA A 267 7.10 0.73 -16.56
CA ALA A 267 8.48 1.21 -16.60
C ALA A 267 9.05 1.47 -15.19
N GLY A 268 8.27 2.11 -14.33
CA GLY A 268 8.61 2.32 -12.93
C GLY A 268 8.81 1.02 -12.16
N PHE A 269 7.92 0.05 -12.37
CA PHE A 269 8.00 -1.28 -11.77
C PHE A 269 9.29 -2.00 -12.14
N ILE A 270 9.65 -2.02 -13.42
CA ILE A 270 10.90 -2.63 -13.89
C ILE A 270 12.10 -1.89 -13.28
N LYS A 271 12.11 -0.56 -13.34
CA LYS A 271 13.26 0.24 -12.90
C LYS A 271 13.57 0.01 -11.42
N ASP A 272 12.54 -0.04 -10.56
CA ASP A 272 12.71 -0.07 -9.11
C ASP A 272 12.85 -1.47 -8.53
N TYR A 273 12.25 -2.49 -9.18
CA TYR A 273 12.08 -3.81 -8.55
C TYR A 273 12.76 -4.96 -9.29
N HIS A 274 13.46 -4.72 -10.40
CA HIS A 274 14.13 -5.79 -11.18
C HIS A 274 15.11 -6.67 -10.40
N GLN A 275 15.62 -6.19 -9.26
CA GLN A 275 16.57 -6.91 -8.39
C GLN A 275 15.88 -7.80 -7.34
N TYR A 276 14.55 -7.77 -7.25
CA TYR A 276 13.84 -8.56 -6.24
C TYR A 276 13.77 -10.02 -6.68
N SER A 277 13.91 -10.94 -5.73
CA SER A 277 13.95 -12.37 -6.04
C SER A 277 12.65 -12.89 -6.66
N TYR A 278 11.51 -12.29 -6.30
CA TYR A 278 10.18 -12.60 -6.84
C TYR A 278 9.82 -11.83 -8.13
N PHE A 279 10.65 -10.86 -8.55
CA PHE A 279 10.36 -10.02 -9.72
C PHE A 279 10.03 -10.80 -11.00
N PRO A 280 10.74 -11.90 -11.36
CA PRO A 280 10.45 -12.66 -12.57
C PRO A 280 9.00 -13.18 -12.64
N ILE A 281 8.44 -13.61 -11.51
CA ILE A 281 7.08 -14.15 -11.44
C ILE A 281 6.06 -13.03 -11.67
N PHE A 282 6.21 -11.91 -10.96
CA PHE A 282 5.30 -10.77 -11.10
C PHE A 282 5.40 -10.13 -12.49
N LEU A 283 6.60 -10.06 -13.08
CA LEU A 283 6.79 -9.62 -14.46
C LEU A 283 6.04 -10.52 -15.43
N ASP A 284 6.09 -11.84 -15.25
CA ASP A 284 5.38 -12.78 -16.13
C ASP A 284 3.85 -12.63 -16.02
N ILE A 285 3.33 -12.40 -14.81
CA ILE A 285 1.92 -12.07 -14.58
C ILE A 285 1.52 -10.80 -15.34
N ILE A 286 2.29 -9.71 -15.19
CA ILE A 286 2.04 -8.45 -15.90
C ILE A 286 2.11 -8.65 -17.42
N ARG A 287 3.12 -9.38 -17.89
CA ARG A 287 3.31 -9.69 -19.31
C ARG A 287 2.11 -10.44 -19.89
N ALA A 288 1.64 -11.48 -19.19
CA ALA A 288 0.46 -12.24 -19.58
C ALA A 288 -0.78 -11.34 -19.66
N ALA A 289 -1.00 -10.47 -18.66
CA ALA A 289 -2.12 -9.53 -18.65
C ALA A 289 -2.05 -8.52 -19.81
N ILE A 290 -0.88 -7.93 -20.08
CA ILE A 290 -0.68 -7.00 -21.21
C ILE A 290 -0.99 -7.68 -22.55
N ILE A 291 -0.47 -8.90 -22.76
CA ILE A 291 -0.70 -9.65 -24.00
C ILE A 291 -2.17 -10.04 -24.14
N ASP A 292 -2.86 -10.42 -23.07
CA ASP A 292 -4.28 -10.73 -23.15
C ASP A 292 -5.12 -9.48 -23.48
N VAL A 293 -4.90 -8.36 -22.78
CA VAL A 293 -5.69 -7.14 -22.95
C VAL A 293 -5.41 -6.47 -24.29
N ARG A 294 -4.14 -6.33 -24.67
CA ARG A 294 -3.71 -5.57 -25.86
C ARG A 294 -3.44 -6.42 -27.08
N ARG A 295 -3.48 -7.75 -26.94
CA ARG A 295 -3.17 -8.74 -27.99
C ARG A 295 -1.76 -8.66 -28.57
N LYS A 296 -0.84 -7.96 -27.89
CA LYS A 296 0.56 -7.83 -28.28
C LYS A 296 1.47 -7.49 -27.11
N TRP A 297 2.76 -7.79 -27.29
CA TRP A 297 3.84 -7.27 -26.47
C TRP A 297 4.42 -5.98 -27.06
N TYR A 298 5.40 -5.38 -26.37
CA TYR A 298 6.15 -4.23 -26.88
C TYR A 298 7.10 -4.69 -27.99
N ASP A 299 6.88 -4.22 -29.22
CA ASP A 299 7.71 -4.58 -30.38
C ASP A 299 9.14 -4.05 -30.26
N ASN A 300 9.33 -2.95 -29.52
CA ASN A 300 10.61 -2.30 -29.24
C ASN A 300 11.18 -2.65 -27.84
N TRP A 301 10.85 -3.84 -27.32
CA TRP A 301 11.22 -4.24 -25.96
C TRP A 301 12.72 -4.11 -25.64
N ASP A 302 13.60 -4.55 -26.55
CA ASP A 302 15.06 -4.45 -26.33
C ASP A 302 15.54 -3.00 -26.18
N GLU A 303 14.92 -2.08 -26.92
CA GLU A 303 15.21 -0.65 -26.83
C GLU A 303 14.71 -0.09 -25.49
N ILE A 304 13.52 -0.50 -25.03
CA ILE A 304 12.97 -0.12 -23.72
C ILE A 304 13.90 -0.56 -22.60
N VAL A 305 14.31 -1.84 -22.59
CA VAL A 305 15.24 -2.40 -21.58
C VAL A 305 16.56 -1.62 -21.56
N THR A 306 17.12 -1.36 -22.75
CA THR A 306 18.36 -0.58 -22.90
C THR A 306 18.21 0.83 -22.32
N LYS A 307 17.11 1.54 -22.65
CA LYS A 307 16.83 2.90 -22.19
C LYS A 307 16.55 2.98 -20.69
N LEU A 308 15.94 1.94 -20.10
CA LEU A 308 15.77 1.83 -18.66
C LEU A 308 17.11 1.71 -17.93
N GLY A 309 18.17 1.24 -18.60
CA GLY A 309 19.53 1.22 -18.07
C GLY A 309 19.64 0.39 -16.79
N ILE A 310 19.04 -0.80 -16.80
CA ILE A 310 19.05 -1.74 -15.68
C ILE A 310 20.00 -2.91 -15.95
N SER A 311 20.38 -3.60 -14.88
CA SER A 311 21.42 -4.64 -14.95
C SER A 311 20.80 -6.02 -15.20
N ASP A 312 21.18 -6.68 -16.29
CA ASP A 312 20.75 -8.06 -16.60
C ASP A 312 21.55 -9.13 -15.83
N LYS A 313 22.04 -8.83 -14.63
CA LYS A 313 22.95 -9.72 -13.88
C LYS A 313 22.21 -10.84 -13.16
N GLU A 314 21.04 -10.54 -12.62
CA GLU A 314 20.23 -11.48 -11.82
C GLU A 314 19.09 -12.06 -12.65
N TYR A 315 18.51 -11.23 -13.52
CA TYR A 315 17.46 -11.63 -14.45
C TYR A 315 17.68 -10.91 -15.78
N ASP A 316 17.67 -11.66 -16.86
CA ASP A 316 17.87 -11.16 -18.21
C ASP A 316 16.52 -10.79 -18.83
N LEU A 317 16.28 -9.50 -19.01
CA LEU A 317 15.00 -9.02 -19.53
C LEU A 317 14.86 -9.19 -21.04
N HIS A 318 15.95 -9.40 -21.76
CA HIS A 318 15.92 -9.67 -23.20
C HIS A 318 15.43 -11.10 -23.49
N THR A 319 15.80 -12.04 -22.63
CA THR A 319 15.45 -13.46 -22.77
C THR A 319 14.37 -13.94 -21.80
N PHE A 320 14.02 -13.13 -20.80
CA PHE A 320 13.14 -13.46 -19.68
C PHE A 320 13.62 -14.67 -18.86
N GLN A 321 14.94 -14.82 -18.73
CA GLN A 321 15.57 -15.95 -18.03
C GLN A 321 16.36 -15.46 -16.81
N LYS A 322 16.30 -16.26 -15.74
CA LYS A 322 17.18 -16.07 -14.58
C LYS A 322 18.61 -16.49 -14.96
N LYS A 323 19.60 -15.68 -14.58
CA LYS A 323 21.02 -15.99 -14.85
C LYS A 323 21.69 -16.78 -13.74
#